data_AF-A0A7C2KMN7-F1
#
_entry.id   AF-A0A7C2KMN7-F1
#
_cell.length_a   1.000
_cell.length_b   1.000
_cell.length_c   1.000
_cell.angle_alpha   90.00
_cell.angle_beta   90.00
_cell.angle_gamma   90.00
#
_symmetry.space_group_name_H-M   'P 1'
#
loop_
_entity.id
_entity.type
_entity.pdbx_description
1 polymer ?
#
loop_
_entity_poly.entity_id
_entity_poly.type
_entity_poly.pdbx_seq_one_letter_code
_entity_poly.pdbx_strand_id
1 'polypeptide(L)' 'MRVQQTMDAVLVLEDGRVFPGRSFGAPGERVGEVVFHTGMTGYQEILTDPSYCGQLVTMTAPHIGNTGVNDFDPESI' A
#
# COMPACT_ATOMS: atom_id res chain seq x y z
N MET A 1 20.67 15.76 -2.94
CA MET A 1 19.71 15.02 -2.09
C MET A 1 18.36 15.70 -2.25
N ARG A 2 17.41 15.12 -3.00
CA ARG A 2 16.06 15.67 -3.14
C ARG A 2 15.24 15.18 -1.96
N VAL A 3 14.69 16.09 -1.17
CA VAL A 3 13.67 15.76 -0.17
C VAL A 3 12.36 15.61 -0.93
N GLN A 4 11.84 14.39 -1.02
CA GLN A 4 10.51 14.13 -1.57
C GLN A 4 9.50 14.90 -0.70
N GLN A 5 8.72 15.79 -1.30
CA GLN A 5 7.64 16.48 -0.57
C GLN A 5 6.61 15.43 -0.13
N THR A 6 6.52 15.16 1.17
CA THR A 6 5.50 14.25 1.71
C THR A 6 4.19 15.00 1.81
N MET A 7 3.20 14.58 1.04
CA MET A 7 1.82 15.07 1.18
C MET A 7 1.14 14.32 2.32
N ASP A 8 0.31 15.00 3.10
CA ASP A 8 -0.49 14.33 4.12
C ASP A 8 -1.54 13.42 3.47
N ALA A 9 -1.83 12.29 4.11
CA ALA A 9 -2.84 11.33 3.70
C ALA A 9 -3.68 10.87 4.91
N VAL A 10 -4.86 10.32 4.65
CA VAL A 10 -5.74 9.79 5.69
C VAL A 10 -6.46 8.54 5.20
N LEU A 11 -6.52 7.51 6.05
CA LEU A 11 -7.41 6.35 5.88
C LEU A 11 -8.58 6.50 6.86
N VAL A 12 -9.80 6.42 6.34
CA VAL A 12 -11.03 6.48 7.14
C VAL A 12 -11.77 5.17 6.96
N LEU A 13 -12.20 4.55 8.06
CA LEU A 13 -12.98 3.32 8.05
C LEU A 13 -14.47 3.64 8.21
N GLU A 14 -15.33 2.70 7.79
CA GLU A 14 -16.80 2.85 7.86
C GLU A 14 -17.32 3.08 9.29
N ASP A 15 -16.59 2.59 10.30
CA ASP A 15 -16.93 2.77 11.72
C ASP A 15 -16.48 4.12 12.29
N GLY A 16 -15.94 5.01 11.46
CA GLY A 16 -15.49 6.34 11.83
C GLY A 16 -14.07 6.40 12.38
N ARG A 17 -13.33 5.28 12.46
CA ARG A 17 -11.90 5.33 12.80
C ARG A 17 -11.11 6.05 11.71
N VAL A 18 -10.16 6.89 12.14
CA VAL A 18 -9.34 7.72 11.26
C VAL A 18 -7.86 7.47 11.55
N PHE A 19 -7.09 7.21 10.49
CA PHE A 19 -5.67 6.95 10.54
C PHE A 19 -4.92 7.98 9.67
N PRO A 20 -4.37 9.05 10.27
CA PRO A 20 -3.55 10.01 9.54
C PRO A 20 -2.19 9.40 9.18
N GLY A 21 -1.65 9.78 8.03
CA GLY A 21 -0.38 9.28 7.52
C GLY A 21 0.27 10.22 6.52
N ARG A 22 1.33 9.74 5.87
CA ARG A 22 2.04 10.45 4.81
C ARG A 22 1.92 9.68 3.52
N SER A 23 1.55 10.36 2.44
CA SER A 23 1.53 9.79 1.10
C SER A 23 2.95 9.61 0.58
N PHE A 24 3.19 8.44 -0.02
CA PHE A 24 4.38 8.13 -0.82
C PHE A 24 4.03 7.65 -2.23
N GLY A 25 2.73 7.52 -2.54
CA GLY A 25 2.21 6.98 -3.80
C GLY A 25 1.58 8.06 -4.69
N ALA A 26 0.71 7.63 -5.59
CA ALA A 26 -0.02 8.53 -6.48
C ALA A 26 -1.02 9.42 -5.71
N PRO A 27 -1.19 10.70 -6.09
CA PRO A 27 -2.21 11.56 -5.52
C PRO A 27 -3.61 11.10 -5.93
N GLY A 28 -4.59 11.26 -5.05
CA GLY A 28 -6.00 10.97 -5.32
C GLY A 28 -6.72 10.33 -4.13
N GLU A 29 -7.93 9.85 -4.41
CA GLU A 29 -8.78 9.13 -3.46
C GLU A 29 -9.07 7.73 -4.00
N ARG A 30 -9.10 6.75 -3.11
CA ARG A 30 -9.51 5.36 -3.39
C ARG A 30 -10.43 4.89 -2.29
N VAL A 31 -11.48 4.18 -2.69
CA VAL A 31 -12.41 3.48 -1.81
C VAL A 31 -12.32 2.00 -2.12
N GLY A 32 -12.33 1.16 -1.08
CA GLY A 32 -12.19 -0.27 -1.21
C GLY A 32 -12.33 -0.98 0.13
N GLU A 33 -12.41 -2.31 0.07
CA GLU A 33 -12.36 -3.14 1.27
C GLU A 33 -10.95 -3.08 1.88
N VAL A 34 -10.86 -2.73 3.17
CA VAL A 34 -9.59 -2.75 3.89
C VAL A 34 -9.32 -4.18 4.36
N VAL A 35 -8.23 -4.75 3.86
CA VAL A 35 -7.76 -6.09 4.24
C VAL A 35 -6.38 -5.99 4.88
N PHE A 36 -5.96 -7.03 5.61
CA PHE A 36 -4.60 -7.12 6.12
C PHE A 36 -3.89 -8.37 5.60
N HIS A 37 -2.59 -8.25 5.36
CA HIS A 37 -1.73 -9.34 4.91
C HIS A 37 -0.55 -9.52 5.87
N THR A 38 -0.31 -10.76 6.28
CA THR A 38 0.70 -11.11 7.30
C THR A 38 2.07 -11.48 6.74
N GLY A 39 2.22 -11.52 5.41
CA GLY A 39 3.49 -11.72 4.74
C GLY A 39 4.50 -10.64 5.14
N MET A 40 5.74 -11.08 5.44
CA MET A 40 6.82 -10.16 5.84
C MET A 40 7.73 -9.75 4.68
N THR A 41 7.56 -10.37 3.52
CA THR A 41 8.33 -10.18 2.28
C THR A 41 7.37 -10.33 1.07
N GLY A 42 7.87 -10.08 -0.14
CA GLY A 42 7.08 -10.28 -1.36
C GLY A 42 5.97 -9.26 -1.55
N TYR A 43 6.21 -8.00 -1.14
CA TYR A 43 5.19 -6.95 -1.25
C TYR A 43 4.88 -6.56 -2.69
N GLN A 44 5.79 -6.81 -3.65
CA GLN A 44 5.54 -6.48 -5.04
C GLN A 44 4.51 -7.44 -5.64
N GLU A 45 4.72 -8.74 -5.41
CA GLU A 45 3.83 -9.83 -5.78
C GLU A 45 2.41 -9.52 -5.28
N ILE A 46 2.27 -9.19 -3.99
CA ILE A 46 0.99 -8.85 -3.38
C ILE A 46 0.33 -7.63 -4.05
N LEU A 47 1.10 -6.58 -4.36
CA LEU A 47 0.57 -5.38 -5.02
C LEU A 47 0.11 -5.62 -6.46
N THR A 48 0.61 -6.69 -7.10
CA THR A 48 0.30 -7.07 -8.48
C THR A 48 -0.63 -8.27 -8.59
N ASP A 49 -0.99 -8.90 -7.48
CA ASP A 49 -1.91 -10.03 -7.44
C ASP A 49 -3.36 -9.55 -7.74
N PRO A 50 -4.00 -10.04 -8.82
CA PRO A 50 -5.36 -9.64 -9.22
C PRO A 50 -6.41 -9.89 -8.14
N SER A 51 -6.15 -10.77 -7.18
CA SER A 51 -7.03 -11.09 -6.05
C SER A 51 -7.31 -9.88 -5.15
N TYR A 52 -6.41 -8.88 -5.13
CA TYR A 52 -6.57 -7.65 -4.37
C TYR A 52 -7.23 -6.50 -5.16
N CYS A 53 -7.78 -6.78 -6.35
CA CYS A 53 -8.45 -5.76 -7.15
C CYS A 53 -9.57 -5.07 -6.36
N GLY A 54 -9.48 -3.74 -6.22
CA GLY A 54 -10.45 -2.93 -5.47
C GLY A 54 -10.28 -2.97 -3.94
N GLN A 55 -9.22 -3.61 -3.43
CA GLN A 55 -8.93 -3.68 -2.00
C GLN A 55 -7.82 -2.69 -1.60
N LEU A 56 -7.84 -2.30 -0.32
CA LEU A 56 -6.82 -1.48 0.33
C LEU A 56 -6.00 -2.40 1.25
N VAL A 57 -4.84 -2.84 0.79
CA VAL A 57 -4.02 -3.83 1.49
C VAL A 57 -3.17 -3.18 2.59
N THR A 58 -3.39 -3.60 3.84
CA THR A 58 -2.58 -3.20 5.00
C THR A 58 -1.56 -4.30 5.32
N MET A 59 -0.28 -4.01 5.15
CA MET A 59 0.78 -4.95 5.52
C MET A 59 1.01 -4.91 7.03
N THR A 60 1.12 -6.07 7.68
CA THR A 60 1.51 -6.11 9.11
C THR A 60 3.00 -5.90 9.31
N ALA A 61 3.82 -6.13 8.28
CA ALA A 61 5.26 -5.89 8.33
C ALA A 61 5.54 -4.37 8.33
N PRO A 62 6.35 -3.86 9.28
CA PRO A 62 6.51 -2.41 9.47
C PRO A 62 7.35 -1.75 8.38
N HIS A 63 8.23 -2.50 7.73
CA HIS A 63 9.12 -2.00 6.68
C HIS A 63 8.75 -2.62 5.35
N ILE A 64 8.07 -1.84 4.51
CA ILE A 64 7.72 -2.20 3.13
C ILE A 64 8.59 -1.38 2.18
N GLY A 65 9.07 -1.99 1.10
CA GLY A 65 9.96 -1.33 0.13
C GLY A 65 11.45 -1.54 0.39
N ASN A 66 11.84 -2.41 1.33
CA ASN A 66 13.24 -2.65 1.69
C ASN A 66 14.08 -3.26 0.55
N THR A 67 13.46 -3.96 -0.40
CA THR A 67 14.11 -4.58 -1.56
C THR A 67 13.85 -3.86 -2.89
N GLY A 68 13.21 -2.69 -2.88
CA GLY A 68 12.81 -1.98 -4.10
C GLY A 68 11.74 -2.72 -4.91
N VAL A 69 11.73 -2.55 -6.23
CA VAL A 69 10.87 -3.30 -7.16
C VAL A 69 11.70 -3.75 -8.36
N ASN A 70 11.34 -4.85 -9.00
CA ASN A 70 12.01 -5.37 -10.19
C ASN A 70 11.02 -6.05 -11.16
N ASP A 71 11.44 -6.38 -12.37
CA ASP A 71 10.53 -6.91 -13.39
C ASP A 71 10.22 -8.42 -13.25
N PHE A 72 10.81 -9.11 -12.26
CA PHE A 72 10.67 -10.56 -12.06
C PHE A 72 9.65 -10.93 -10.97
N ASP A 73 9.39 -10.01 -10.05
CA ASP A 73 8.46 -10.21 -8.93
C ASP A 73 7.00 -9.74 -9.15
N PRO A 74 6.52 -9.24 -10.32
CA PRO A 74 5.09 -9.00 -10.49
C PRO A 74 4.33 -10.33 -10.78
N GLU A 75 3.23 -10.57 -10.06
CA GLU A 75 2.28 -11.67 -10.29
C GLU A 75 1.37 -11.42 -11.50
N SER A 76 1.13 -10.15 -11.83
CA SER A 76 0.34 -9.73 -13.00
C SER A 76 0.74 -8.34 -13.49
N ILE A 77 0.34 -8.02 -14.73
CA ILE A 77 0.61 -6.74 -15.40
C ILE A 77 -0.54 -5.75 -15.29
#